data_AF-A0A158BZ96-F1
#
_entry.id   AF-A0A158BZ96-F1
#
_cell.length_a   1.000
_cell.length_b   1.000
_cell.length_c   1.000
_cell.angle_alpha   90.00
_cell.angle_beta   90.00
_cell.angle_gamma   90.00
#
_symmetry.space_group_name_H-M   'P 1'
#
loop_
_entity.id
_entity.type
_entity.pdbx_description
1 polymer ?
#
loop_
_entity_poly.entity_id
_entity_poly.type
_entity_poly.pdbx_seq_one_letter_code
_entity_poly.pdbx_strand_id
1 'polypeptide(L)'
;MTYTIDPLSIEFTETRRGVNATAKILRGGQRIGTINDFAERIVTDVFFNSEQERAAFAAEARRILVSVFGKTDHSDSAYVSEYARQLLEQAEQRLLAQS
;
A
#
# COMPACT_ATOMS: atom_id res chain seq x y z
N MET A 1 8.34 12.18 -2.77
CA MET A 1 7.07 12.53 -3.47
C MET A 1 5.97 11.81 -2.71
N THR A 2 4.89 12.49 -2.31
CA THR A 2 3.93 11.86 -1.39
C THR A 2 2.95 10.97 -2.16
N TYR A 3 2.99 9.67 -1.89
CA TYR A 3 2.01 8.70 -2.35
C TYR A 3 0.85 8.63 -1.34
N THR A 4 -0.35 8.35 -1.82
CA THR A 4 -1.56 8.18 -0.97
C THR A 4 -2.45 7.08 -1.54
N ILE A 5 -3.33 6.51 -0.71
CA ILE A 5 -4.47 5.73 -1.18
C ILE A 5 -5.67 6.67 -1.40
N ASP A 6 -6.41 6.47 -2.49
CA ASP A 6 -7.72 7.09 -2.70
C ASP A 6 -8.74 6.43 -1.76
N PRO A 7 -9.21 7.11 -0.70
CA PRO A 7 -10.07 6.47 0.30
C PRO A 7 -11.41 6.03 -0.29
N LEU A 8 -11.94 6.77 -1.26
CA LEU A 8 -13.21 6.43 -1.90
C LEU A 8 -13.11 5.24 -2.86
N SER A 9 -11.89 4.76 -3.12
CA SER A 9 -11.64 3.58 -3.93
C SER A 9 -11.43 2.30 -3.14
N ILE A 10 -11.49 2.36 -1.80
CA ILE A 10 -11.27 1.18 -0.96
C ILE A 10 -12.48 0.26 -1.07
N GLU A 11 -12.24 -0.95 -1.55
CA GLU A 11 -13.25 -2.01 -1.64
C GLU A 11 -12.89 -3.12 -0.65
N PHE A 12 -13.81 -3.38 0.29
CA PHE A 12 -13.67 -4.46 1.27
C PHE A 12 -14.41 -5.71 0.82
N THR A 13 -13.78 -6.86 0.97
CA THR A 13 -14.41 -8.17 0.71
C THR A 13 -14.16 -9.10 1.88
N GLU A 14 -15.23 -9.51 2.56
CA GLU A 14 -15.15 -10.51 3.62
C GLU A 14 -14.98 -11.92 3.03
N THR A 15 -14.06 -12.66 3.62
CA THR A 15 -13.77 -14.05 3.28
C THR A 15 -13.85 -14.92 4.53
N ARG A 16 -13.83 -16.25 4.37
CA ARG A 16 -13.77 -17.17 5.50
C ARG A 16 -12.60 -16.90 6.46
N ARG A 17 -11.52 -16.27 5.99
CA ARG A 17 -10.29 -16.06 6.76
C ARG A 17 -10.05 -14.61 7.22
N GLY A 18 -10.94 -13.68 6.88
CA GLY A 18 -10.82 -12.27 7.25
C GLY A 18 -11.29 -11.32 6.15
N VAL A 19 -10.96 -10.04 6.30
CA VAL A 19 -11.35 -8.98 5.35
C VAL A 19 -10.19 -8.66 4.43
N ASN A 20 -10.44 -8.74 3.13
CA ASN A 20 -9.55 -8.26 2.09
C ASN A 20 -9.88 -6.80 1.78
N ALA A 21 -8.87 -6.01 1.43
CA ALA A 21 -9.02 -4.64 0.98
C ALA A 21 -8.26 -4.43 -0.33
N THR A 22 -8.90 -3.79 -1.31
CA THR A 22 -8.22 -3.32 -2.52
C THR A 22 -8.44 -1.83 -2.69
N ALA A 23 -7.44 -1.11 -3.20
CA ALA A 23 -7.55 0.34 -3.37
C ALA A 23 -6.60 0.89 -4.45
N LYS A 24 -6.87 2.11 -4.94
CA LYS A 24 -6.01 2.80 -5.91
C LYS A 24 -4.90 3.57 -5.19
N ILE A 25 -3.68 3.42 -5.68
CA ILE A 25 -2.53 4.23 -5.24
C ILE A 25 -2.41 5.46 -6.13
N LEU A 26 -2.32 6.63 -5.50
CA LEU A 26 -2.19 7.93 -6.15
C LEU A 26 -0.80 8.54 -5.89
N ARG A 27 -0.32 9.31 -6.86
CA ARG A 27 0.79 10.26 -6.72
C ARG A 27 0.36 11.60 -7.28
N GLY A 28 0.20 12.61 -6.42
CA GLY A 28 -0.30 13.93 -6.84
C GLY A 28 -1.67 13.89 -7.54
N GLY A 29 -2.56 13.01 -7.09
CA GLY A 29 -3.89 12.80 -7.68
C GLY A 29 -3.92 11.86 -8.89
N GLN A 30 -2.78 11.53 -9.51
CA GLN A 30 -2.72 10.57 -10.61
C GLN A 30 -2.64 9.13 -10.08
N ARG A 31 -3.45 8.22 -10.63
CA ARG A 31 -3.34 6.79 -10.34
C ARG A 31 -2.03 6.22 -10.90
N ILE A 32 -1.24 5.61 -10.03
CA ILE A 32 0.03 4.95 -10.38
C ILE A 32 0.01 3.43 -10.18
N GLY A 33 -1.00 2.92 -9.46
CA GLY A 33 -1.14 1.50 -9.22
C GLY A 33 -2.38 1.13 -8.39
N THR A 34 -2.37 -0.10 -7.89
CA THR A 34 -3.39 -0.69 -7.04
C THR A 34 -2.73 -1.52 -5.95
N ILE A 35 -3.26 -1.44 -4.73
CA ILE A 35 -2.91 -2.29 -3.60
C ILE A 35 -3.96 -3.38 -3.44
N ASN A 36 -3.53 -4.61 -3.17
CA ASN A 36 -4.37 -5.74 -2.80
C ASN A 36 -3.87 -6.32 -1.48
N ASP A 37 -4.55 -5.98 -0.39
CA ASP A 37 -4.29 -6.50 0.94
C ASP A 37 -5.24 -7.68 1.23
N PHE A 38 -4.66 -8.86 1.34
CA PHE A 38 -5.42 -10.10 1.56
C PHE A 38 -5.11 -10.64 2.94
N ALA A 39 -6.16 -10.85 3.75
CA ALA A 39 -6.01 -11.32 5.13
C ALA A 39 -5.26 -12.66 5.24
N GLU A 40 -5.31 -13.49 4.20
CA GLU A 40 -4.63 -14.79 4.16
C GLU A 40 -3.11 -14.69 3.92
N ARG A 41 -2.58 -13.49 3.64
CA ARG A 41 -1.20 -13.28 3.19
C ARG A 41 -0.45 -12.30 4.08
N ILE A 42 0.80 -12.64 4.37
CA ILE A 42 1.72 -11.77 5.13
C ILE A 42 2.15 -10.55 4.29
N VAL A 43 2.20 -10.72 2.97
CA VAL A 43 2.64 -9.69 2.02
C VAL A 43 1.42 -9.16 1.29
N THR A 44 1.34 -7.84 1.23
CA THR A 44 0.37 -7.06 0.48
C THR A 44 0.88 -6.88 -0.94
N ASP A 45 0.08 -7.28 -1.92
CA ASP A 45 0.49 -7.15 -3.32
C ASP A 45 0.26 -5.71 -3.81
N VAL A 46 1.22 -5.22 -4.59
CA VAL A 46 1.12 -3.90 -5.22
C VAL A 46 1.38 -4.04 -6.72
N PHE A 47 0.41 -3.60 -7.51
CA PHE A 47 0.48 -3.60 -8.96
C PHE A 47 0.68 -2.17 -9.46
N PHE A 48 1.76 -1.95 -10.21
CA PHE A 48 2.10 -0.64 -10.74
C PHE A 48 1.77 -0.53 -12.23
N ASN A 49 1.42 0.67 -12.68
CA ASN A 49 1.15 0.94 -14.09
C ASN A 49 2.42 0.89 -14.96
N SER A 50 3.61 1.05 -14.36
CA SER A 50 4.90 0.93 -15.04
C SER A 50 6.01 0.53 -14.07
N GLU A 51 7.13 0.01 -14.61
CA GLU A 51 8.35 -0.25 -13.83
C GLU A 51 8.95 1.03 -13.24
N GLN A 52 8.82 2.16 -13.93
CA GLN A 52 9.29 3.44 -13.41
C GLN A 52 8.54 3.84 -12.13
N GLU A 53 7.22 3.64 -12.10
CA GLU A 53 6.42 3.89 -10.90
C GLU A 53 6.79 2.92 -9.78
N ARG A 54 7.02 1.65 -10.10
CA ARG A 54 7.47 0.66 -9.13
C ARG A 54 8.79 1.06 -8.48
N ALA A 55 9.79 1.43 -9.28
CA ALA A 55 11.12 1.80 -8.80
C ALA A 55 11.06 3.08 -7.93
N ALA A 56 10.30 4.10 -8.36
CA ALA A 56 10.14 5.33 -7.60
C ALA A 56 9.41 5.10 -6.26
N PHE A 57 8.39 4.25 -6.26
CA PHE A 57 7.65 3.89 -5.04
C PHE A 57 8.52 3.11 -4.07
N ALA A 58 9.31 2.14 -4.55
CA ALA A 58 10.23 1.37 -3.71
C ALA A 58 11.34 2.24 -3.08
N ALA A 59 11.87 3.21 -3.84
CA ALA A 59 12.85 4.16 -3.32
C ALA A 59 12.27 5.04 -2.19
N GLU A 60 11.03 5.53 -2.34
CA GLU A 60 10.35 6.27 -1.29
C GLU A 60 10.06 5.37 -0.07
N ALA A 61 9.61 4.13 -0.30
CA ALA A 61 9.35 3.17 0.76
C ALA A 61 10.60 2.92 1.63
N ARG A 62 11.78 2.71 1.01
CA ARG A 62 13.07 2.58 1.72
C ARG A 62 13.47 3.85 2.47
N ARG A 63 13.10 5.02 1.97
CA ARG A 63 13.40 6.30 2.61
C ARG A 63 12.56 6.52 3.88
N ILE A 64 11.30 6.08 3.85
CA ILE A 64 10.36 6.24 4.97
C ILE A 64 10.53 5.12 6.00
N LEU A 65 10.64 3.87 5.54
CA LEU A 65 10.78 2.70 6.40
C LEU A 65 12.27 2.45 6.64
N VAL A 66 12.75 2.76 7.84
CA VAL A 66 14.14 2.48 8.23
C VAL A 66 14.42 0.97 8.27
N SER A 67 13.42 0.18 8.66
CA SER A 67 13.48 -1.29 8.66
C SER A 67 12.10 -1.88 8.38
N VAL A 68 12.06 -3.06 7.78
CA VAL A 68 10.84 -3.87 7.60
C VAL A 68 11.03 -5.16 8.37
N PHE A 69 10.03 -5.58 9.16
CA PHE A 69 10.12 -6.77 10.03
C PHE A 69 11.41 -6.86 10.88
N GLY A 70 11.92 -5.71 11.33
CA GLY A 70 13.13 -5.62 12.16
C GLY A 70 14.46 -5.79 11.42
N LYS A 71 14.47 -5.83 10.09
CA LYS A 71 15.70 -5.87 9.28
C LYS A 71 15.80 -4.71 8.30
N THR A 72 17.03 -4.33 7.98
CA THR A 72 17.36 -3.19 7.11
C THR A 72 17.79 -3.61 5.70
N ASP A 73 17.95 -4.92 5.46
CA ASP A 73 18.52 -5.50 4.23
C ASP A 73 17.49 -6.29 3.40
N HIS A 74 16.20 -5.98 3.56
CA HIS A 74 15.14 -6.66 2.80
C HIS A 74 15.09 -6.25 1.32
N SER A 75 14.49 -7.14 0.52
CA SER A 75 14.15 -6.86 -0.86
C SER A 75 13.16 -5.71 -0.98
N ASP A 76 13.21 -5.00 -2.11
CA ASP A 76 12.28 -3.91 -2.42
C ASP A 76 10.81 -4.31 -2.26
N SER A 77 10.46 -5.56 -2.59
CA SER A 77 9.10 -6.08 -2.44
C SER A 77 8.56 -6.00 -1.01
N ALA A 78 9.40 -6.22 0.01
CA ALA A 78 8.98 -6.13 1.41
C ALA A 78 8.70 -4.69 1.83
N TYR A 79 9.57 -3.76 1.42
CA TYR A 79 9.39 -2.31 1.63
C TYR A 79 8.15 -1.80 0.92
N VAL A 80 7.94 -2.19 -0.34
CA VAL A 80 6.75 -1.83 -1.12
C VAL A 80 5.48 -2.31 -0.43
N SER A 81 5.44 -3.58 -0.01
CA SER A 81 4.29 -4.17 0.67
C SER A 81 3.95 -3.42 1.96
N GLU A 82 4.93 -3.22 2.84
CA GLU A 82 4.69 -2.61 4.16
C GLU A 82 4.32 -1.13 4.01
N TYR A 83 4.99 -0.41 3.12
CA TYR A 83 4.67 0.99 2.88
C TYR A 83 3.25 1.14 2.31
N ALA A 84 2.84 0.28 1.38
CA ALA A 84 1.49 0.30 0.84
C ALA A 84 0.44 0.01 1.93
N ARG A 85 0.70 -0.93 2.84
CA ARG A 85 -0.18 -1.22 3.99
C ARG A 85 -0.35 -0.01 4.90
N GLN A 86 0.73 0.70 5.23
CA GLN A 86 0.64 1.94 6.02
C GLN A 86 -0.17 3.04 5.32
N LEU A 87 -0.04 3.17 3.98
CA LEU A 87 -0.86 4.12 3.23
C LEU A 87 -2.34 3.74 3.22
N LEU A 88 -2.66 2.44 3.19
CA LEU A 88 -4.03 1.94 3.28
C LEU A 88 -4.62 2.23 4.66
N GLU A 89 -3.93 1.87 5.74
CA GLU A 89 -4.36 2.15 7.12
C GLU A 89 -4.62 3.64 7.34
N GLN A 90 -3.73 4.51 6.83
CA GLN A 90 -3.92 5.97 6.89
C GLN A 90 -5.17 6.44 6.15
N ALA A 91 -5.51 5.82 5.02
CA ALA A 91 -6.70 6.18 4.25
C ALA A 91 -7.99 5.68 4.94
N GLU A 92 -7.95 4.49 5.54
CA GLU A 92 -9.05 3.95 6.36
C GLU A 92 -9.34 4.83 7.57
N GLN A 93 -8.30 5.24 8.30
CA GLN A 93 -8.44 6.17 9.43
C GLN A 93 -9.06 7.51 9.00
N ARG A 94 -8.73 8.02 7.81
CA ARG A 94 -9.33 9.24 7.26
C ARG A 94 -10.81 9.07 6.92
N LEU A 95 -11.22 7.91 6.38
CA LEU A 95 -12.63 7.60 6.14
C LEU A 95 -13.41 7.56 7.45
N LEU A 96 -12.88 6.88 8.47
CA LEU A 96 -13.51 6.76 9.78
C LEU A 96 -13.62 8.11 10.50
N ALA A 97 -12.69 9.04 10.27
CA ALA A 97 -12.78 10.39 10.83
C ALA A 97 -13.84 11.28 10.15
N GLN A 98 -14.36 10.88 8.99
CA GLN A 98 -15.38 11.62 8.23
C GLN A 98 -16.80 11.07 8.47
N SER A 99 -16.94 9.90 9.08
CA SER A 99 -18.21 9.27 9.47
C SER A 99 -18.65 9.68 10.86
#